data_AF-A0A447RVC3-F1
#
_entry.id   AF-A0A447RVC3-F1
#
_cell.length_a   1.000
_cell.length_b   1.000
_cell.length_c   1.000
_cell.angle_alpha   90.00
_cell.angle_beta   90.00
_cell.angle_gamma   90.00
#
_symmetry.space_group_name_H-M   'P 1'
#
loop_
_entity.id
_entity.type
_entity.pdbx_description
1 polymer ?
#
loop_
_entity_poly.entity_id
_entity_poly.type
_entity_poly.pdbx_seq_one_letter_code
_entity_poly.pdbx_strand_id
1 'polypeptide(L)'
;MRRQSTDKYDLFYGHIGAMDTMALSLKVAARMIEDGELDKRVARRYAGWNGELGQQILNGQMTLSDIAQYAAQHQLAPQHRSGQQEQLENLVNHYLFDK
;
A
#
# COMPACT_ATOMS: atom_id res chain seq x y z
N MET A 1 -5.50 -9.68 -28.75
CA MET A 1 -5.22 -9.57 -30.19
C MET A 1 -4.71 -8.18 -30.56
N ARG A 2 -3.73 -8.11 -31.46
CA ARG A 2 -3.31 -6.87 -32.13
C ARG A 2 -3.71 -6.96 -33.61
N ARG A 3 -3.73 -5.83 -34.32
CA ARG A 3 -4.15 -5.80 -35.74
C ARG A 3 -3.32 -6.74 -36.63
N GLN A 4 -2.05 -6.93 -36.30
CA GLN A 4 -1.13 -7.80 -37.05
C GLN A 4 -1.18 -9.28 -36.62
N SER A 5 -1.94 -9.61 -35.56
CA SER A 5 -2.16 -10.98 -35.12
C SER A 5 -3.39 -11.53 -35.85
N THR A 6 -3.17 -12.12 -37.02
CA THR A 6 -4.24 -12.55 -37.95
C THR A 6 -4.40 -14.06 -38.02
N ASP A 7 -3.52 -14.85 -37.40
CA ASP A 7 -3.67 -16.30 -37.35
C ASP A 7 -4.83 -16.67 -36.41
N LYS A 8 -5.62 -17.69 -36.76
CA LYS A 8 -6.76 -18.13 -35.94
C LYS A 8 -6.34 -18.55 -34.52
N TYR A 9 -5.12 -19.04 -34.34
CA TYR A 9 -4.57 -19.46 -33.05
C TYR A 9 -4.12 -18.30 -32.18
N ASP A 10 -3.89 -17.11 -32.75
CA ASP A 10 -3.53 -15.92 -31.99
C ASP A 10 -4.59 -15.56 -30.95
N LEU A 11 -5.87 -15.86 -31.22
CA LEU A 11 -6.96 -15.72 -30.26
C LEU A 11 -6.70 -16.54 -28.99
N PHE A 12 -6.23 -17.78 -29.15
CA PHE A 12 -5.93 -18.66 -28.03
C PHE A 12 -4.69 -18.16 -27.29
N TYR A 13 -3.61 -17.81 -27.98
CA TYR A 13 -2.40 -17.27 -27.34
C TYR A 13 -2.71 -15.99 -26.54
N GLY A 14 -3.56 -15.12 -27.06
CA GLY A 14 -3.97 -13.89 -26.37
C GLY A 14 -4.74 -14.17 -25.07
N HIS A 15 -5.67 -15.12 -25.07
CA HIS A 15 -6.43 -15.48 -23.87
C HIS A 15 -5.57 -16.25 -22.87
N ILE A 16 -4.80 -17.25 -23.34
CA ILE A 16 -3.91 -18.04 -22.48
C ILE A 16 -2.89 -17.12 -21.78
N GLY A 17 -2.22 -16.25 -22.53
CA GLY A 17 -1.24 -15.32 -21.93
C GLY A 17 -1.85 -14.37 -20.91
N ALA A 18 -3.08 -13.88 -21.14
CA ALA A 18 -3.80 -13.07 -20.17
C ALA A 18 -4.21 -13.87 -18.92
N MET A 19 -4.71 -15.10 -19.11
CA MET A 19 -5.09 -15.99 -18.01
C MET A 19 -3.88 -16.36 -17.14
N ASP A 20 -2.74 -16.67 -17.75
CA ASP A 20 -1.49 -16.98 -17.04
C ASP A 20 -0.96 -15.77 -16.27
N THR A 21 -0.98 -14.57 -16.89
CA THR A 21 -0.59 -13.33 -16.22
C THR A 21 -1.46 -13.08 -15.00
N MET A 22 -2.79 -13.18 -15.14
CA MET A 22 -3.72 -12.98 -14.03
C MET A 22 -3.56 -14.05 -12.94
N ALA A 23 -3.34 -15.30 -13.30
CA ALA A 23 -3.12 -16.39 -12.35
C ALA A 23 -1.84 -16.16 -11.52
N LEU A 24 -0.75 -15.73 -12.18
CA LEU A 24 0.49 -15.38 -11.48
C LEU A 24 0.29 -14.16 -10.57
N SER A 25 -0.33 -13.08 -11.08
CA SER A 25 -0.61 -11.89 -10.29
C SER A 25 -1.47 -12.19 -9.06
N LEU A 26 -2.49 -13.04 -9.20
CA LEU A 26 -3.34 -13.47 -8.09
C LEU A 26 -2.53 -14.19 -7.01
N LYS A 27 -1.69 -15.16 -7.39
CA LYS A 27 -0.86 -15.91 -6.43
C LYS A 27 0.14 -15.02 -5.70
N VAL A 28 0.81 -14.12 -6.42
CA VAL A 28 1.77 -13.18 -5.82
C VAL A 28 1.06 -12.21 -4.88
N ALA A 29 -0.06 -11.61 -5.31
CA ALA A 29 -0.83 -10.68 -4.50
C ALA A 29 -1.38 -11.36 -3.23
N ALA A 30 -1.87 -12.61 -3.34
CA ALA A 30 -2.31 -13.39 -2.19
C ALA A 30 -1.16 -13.58 -1.18
N ARG A 31 0.02 -14.02 -1.64
CA ARG A 31 1.23 -14.15 -0.80
C ARG A 31 1.61 -12.84 -0.10
N MET A 32 1.59 -11.72 -0.84
CA MET A 32 1.89 -10.39 -0.28
C MET A 32 0.92 -9.99 0.83
N ILE A 33 -0.37 -10.27 0.66
CA ILE A 33 -1.42 -9.97 1.64
C ILE A 33 -1.28 -10.89 2.86
N GLU A 34 -1.07 -12.19 2.64
CA GLU A 34 -0.93 -13.19 3.71
C GLU A 34 0.28 -12.92 4.60
N ASP A 35 1.42 -12.53 4.01
CA ASP A 35 2.61 -12.14 4.76
C ASP A 35 2.44 -10.79 5.50
N GLY A 36 1.62 -9.91 4.93
CA GLY A 36 1.22 -8.62 5.51
C GLY A 36 2.36 -7.63 5.73
N GLU A 37 3.51 -7.78 5.05
CA GLU A 37 4.67 -6.90 5.27
C GLU A 37 4.40 -5.45 4.85
N LEU A 38 3.66 -5.25 3.75
CA LEU A 38 3.22 -3.92 3.35
C LEU A 38 2.26 -3.30 4.38
N ASP A 39 1.28 -4.08 4.86
CA ASP A 39 0.32 -3.62 5.87
C ASP A 39 1.00 -3.24 7.18
N LYS A 40 1.99 -4.02 7.63
CA LYS A 40 2.81 -3.71 8.82
C LYS A 40 3.52 -2.37 8.67
N ARG A 41 4.04 -2.06 7.47
CA ARG A 41 4.74 -0.78 7.20
C ARG A 41 3.76 0.39 7.16
N VAL A 42 2.59 0.22 6.56
CA VAL A 42 1.51 1.22 6.59
C VAL A 42 1.04 1.47 8.02
N ALA A 43 0.74 0.41 8.78
CA ALA A 43 0.33 0.50 10.18
C ALA A 43 1.38 1.22 11.03
N ARG A 44 2.68 0.91 10.84
CA ARG A 44 3.78 1.60 11.53
C ARG A 44 3.86 3.08 11.17
N ARG A 45 3.62 3.45 9.90
CA ARG A 45 3.61 4.84 9.46
C ARG A 45 2.51 5.65 10.15
N TYR A 46 1.32 5.07 10.30
CA TYR A 46 0.14 5.73 10.87
C TYR A 46 -0.10 5.42 12.35
N ALA A 47 0.81 4.72 13.03
CA ALA A 47 0.64 4.29 14.43
C ALA A 47 0.30 5.44 15.40
N GLY A 48 0.73 6.66 15.13
CA GLY A 48 0.40 7.83 15.95
C GLY A 48 -1.09 8.16 16.01
N TRP A 49 -1.87 7.78 14.99
CA TRP A 49 -3.32 7.98 14.96
C TRP A 49 -4.08 7.02 15.88
N ASN A 50 -3.46 5.91 16.29
CA ASN A 50 -4.02 4.99 17.27
C ASN A 50 -3.78 5.46 18.72
N GLY A 51 -3.01 6.53 18.92
CA GLY A 51 -2.81 7.15 20.22
C GLY A 51 -4.01 8.01 20.65
N GLU A 52 -4.02 8.41 21.92
CA GLU A 52 -5.12 9.16 22.54
C GLU A 52 -5.51 10.42 21.76
N LEU A 53 -4.54 11.30 21.47
CA LEU A 53 -4.79 12.52 20.68
C LEU A 53 -5.34 12.20 19.29
N GLY A 54 -4.76 11.20 18.61
CA GLY A 54 -5.19 10.79 17.28
C GLY A 54 -6.64 10.31 17.27
N GLN A 55 -7.04 9.52 18.27
CA GLN A 55 -8.41 9.04 18.43
C GLN A 55 -9.38 10.14 18.80
N GLN A 56 -9.01 11.08 19.67
CA GLN A 56 -9.86 12.24 20.00
C GLN A 56 -10.14 13.09 18.75
N ILE A 57 -9.13 13.29 17.90
CA ILE A 57 -9.29 13.99 16.61
C ILE A 57 -10.20 13.20 15.67
N LEU A 58 -9.93 11.90 15.47
CA LEU A 58 -10.70 11.06 14.52
C LEU A 58 -12.17 10.89 14.92
N ASN A 59 -12.45 10.85 16.22
CA ASN A 59 -13.80 10.74 16.76
C ASN A 59 -14.55 12.09 16.81
N GLY A 60 -13.93 13.18 16.32
CA GLY A 60 -14.54 14.51 16.31
C GLY A 60 -14.69 15.15 17.69
N GLN A 61 -13.89 14.71 18.66
CA GLN A 61 -13.96 15.17 20.06
C GLN A 61 -13.14 16.46 20.29
N MET A 62 -12.37 16.90 19.30
CA MET A 62 -11.58 18.12 19.36
C MET A 62 -12.00 19.10 18.26
N THR A 63 -12.19 20.36 18.65
CA THR A 63 -12.34 21.44 17.69
C THR A 63 -10.98 21.93 17.20
N LEU A 64 -10.98 22.77 16.15
CA LEU A 64 -9.75 23.43 15.68
C LEU A 64 -9.09 24.29 16.77
N SER A 65 -9.88 24.90 17.66
CA SER A 65 -9.35 25.70 18.77
C SER A 65 -8.62 24.83 19.79
N ASP A 66 -9.20 23.67 20.14
CA ASP A 66 -8.61 22.73 21.10
C ASP A 66 -7.28 22.18 20.57
N ILE A 67 -7.23 21.82 19.28
CA ILE A 67 -6.01 21.32 18.63
C ILE A 67 -4.91 22.39 18.60
N ALA A 68 -5.26 23.64 18.28
CA ALA A 68 -4.30 24.74 18.27
C ALA A 68 -3.71 25.00 19.66
N GLN A 69 -4.54 24.98 20.69
CA GLN A 69 -4.10 25.14 22.07
C GLN A 69 -3.21 23.99 22.53
N TYR A 70 -3.59 22.75 22.22
CA TYR A 70 -2.79 21.55 22.52
C TYR A 70 -1.40 21.63 21.87
N ALA A 71 -1.33 21.99 20.58
CA ALA A 71 -0.07 22.12 19.87
C ALA A 71 0.87 23.17 20.48
N ALA A 72 0.32 24.32 20.89
CA ALA A 72 1.08 25.39 21.54
C ALA A 72 1.57 24.99 22.94
N GLN A 73 0.70 24.39 23.76
CA GLN A 73 1.03 23.96 25.13
C GLN A 73 2.11 22.87 25.16
N HIS A 74 2.00 21.90 24.25
CA HIS A 74 2.95 20.79 24.16
C HIS A 74 4.17 21.09 23.26
N GLN A 75 4.26 22.31 22.71
CA GLN A 75 5.36 22.74 21.83
C GLN A 75 5.63 21.72 20.71
N LEU A 76 4.56 21.24 20.06
CA LEU A 76 4.68 20.18 19.06
C LEU A 76 5.57 20.62 17.89
N ALA A 77 6.67 19.89 17.69
CA ALA A 77 7.59 20.04 16.58
C ALA A 77 7.66 18.74 15.75
N PRO A 78 6.58 18.39 15.02
CA PRO A 78 6.52 17.13 14.30
C PRO A 78 7.60 17.05 13.22
N GLN A 79 8.29 15.92 13.17
CA GLN A 79 9.31 15.63 12.17
C GLN A 79 8.73 14.71 11.10
N HIS A 80 8.92 15.08 9.83
CA HIS A 80 8.53 14.22 8.73
C HIS A 80 9.30 12.90 8.76
N ARG A 81 8.60 11.81 8.45
CA ARG A 81 9.20 10.48 8.30
C ARG A 81 9.25 10.09 6.83
N SER A 82 10.39 9.50 6.42
CA SER A 82 10.58 8.97 5.07
C SER A 82 9.44 8.02 4.66
N GLY A 83 9.05 8.07 3.39
CA GLY A 83 8.08 7.16 2.80
C GLY A 83 8.65 5.79 2.44
N GLN A 84 9.99 5.66 2.38
CA GLN A 84 10.70 4.43 2.03
C GLN A 84 10.25 3.81 0.69
N GLN A 85 9.91 4.63 -0.30
CA GLN A 85 9.30 4.18 -1.56
C GLN A 85 10.15 3.14 -2.28
N GLU A 86 11.44 3.40 -2.46
CA GLU A 86 12.37 2.50 -3.15
C GLU A 86 12.50 1.16 -2.41
N GLN A 87 12.45 1.19 -1.08
CA GLN A 87 12.47 -0.04 -0.28
C GLN A 87 11.18 -0.84 -0.45
N LEU A 88 10.03 -0.18 -0.54
CA LEU A 88 8.74 -0.82 -0.77
C LEU A 88 8.65 -1.39 -2.19
N GLU A 89 9.16 -0.70 -3.20
CA GLU A 89 9.25 -1.21 -4.57
C GLU A 89 10.15 -2.45 -4.64
N ASN A 90 11.28 -2.45 -3.94
CA ASN A 90 12.15 -3.63 -3.83
C ASN A 90 11.47 -4.81 -3.12
N LEU A 91 10.64 -4.54 -2.11
CA LEU A 91 9.85 -5.58 -1.47
C LEU A 91 8.83 -6.19 -2.43
N VAL A 92 8.13 -5.39 -3.25
CA VAL A 92 7.23 -5.92 -4.28
C VAL A 92 8.01 -6.75 -5.31
N ASN A 93 9.19 -6.31 -5.73
CA ASN A 93 10.05 -7.09 -6.63
C ASN A 93 10.49 -8.43 -6.02
N HIS A 94 10.81 -8.46 -4.72
CA HIS A 94 11.09 -9.70 -4.00
C HIS A 94 9.92 -10.69 -4.12
N TYR A 95 8.69 -10.21 -3.95
CA TYR A 95 7.49 -11.02 -4.16
C TYR A 95 7.26 -11.47 -5.61
N LEU A 96 7.75 -10.74 -6.60
CA LEU A 96 7.58 -11.08 -8.01
C LEU A 96 8.61 -12.11 -8.50
N PHE A 97 9.85 -12.02 -8.03
CA PHE A 97 10.98 -12.74 -8.63
C PHE A 97 11.59 -13.81 -7.72
N ASP A 98 11.47 -13.66 -6.41
CA ASP A 98 12.06 -14.60 -5.47
C ASP A 98 11.06 -15.74 -5.18
N LYS A 99 11.58 -16.97 -5.24
CA LYS A 99 10.79 -18.21 -5.11
C LYS A 99 10.38 -18.44 -3.67
#